data_AF-A0A0R1MXH0-F1
#
_entry.id   AF-A0A0R1MXH0-F1
#
_cell.length_a   1.000
_cell.length_b   1.000
_cell.length_c   1.000
_cell.angle_alpha   90.00
_cell.angle_beta   90.00
_cell.angle_gamma   90.00
#
_symmetry.space_group_name_H-M   'P 1'
#
loop_
_entity.id
_entity.type
_entity.pdbx_description
1 polymer ?
#
loop_
_entity_poly.entity_id
_entity_poly.type
_entity_poly.pdbx_seq_one_letter_code
_entity_poly.pdbx_strand_id
1 'polypeptide(L)'
;MAASPQLRTLYDVQQLLEKYNILVHLGKRLWDIELMTIELEHVYTAGLIDVKIYMNARAVLNREREYELRTQKDKSKWSVNHHGR
;
A
#
# COMPACT_ATOMS: atom_id res chain seq x y z
N MET A 1 11.12 -14.60 22.57
CA MET A 1 11.16 -13.53 21.56
C MET A 1 10.29 -13.97 20.39
N ALA A 2 9.13 -13.35 20.15
CA ALA A 2 8.28 -13.71 19.02
C ALA A 2 8.92 -13.24 17.70
N ALA A 3 8.87 -14.05 16.65
CA ALA A 3 9.34 -13.65 15.33
C ALA A 3 8.56 -12.43 14.83
N SER A 4 9.25 -11.41 14.33
CA SER A 4 8.59 -10.25 13.73
C SER A 4 7.74 -10.70 12.53
N PRO A 5 6.48 -10.27 12.41
CA PRO A 5 5.64 -10.65 11.28
C PRO A 5 6.26 -10.18 9.98
N GLN A 6 6.33 -11.08 8.99
CA GLN A 6 6.88 -10.77 7.67
C GLN A 6 5.74 -10.43 6.71
N LEU A 7 5.54 -9.15 6.44
CA LEU A 7 4.54 -8.62 5.51
C LEU A 7 5.11 -8.72 4.09
N ARG A 8 4.33 -9.31 3.18
CA ARG A 8 4.76 -9.60 1.81
C ARG A 8 3.86 -8.98 0.76
N THR A 9 2.60 -8.73 1.10
CA THR A 9 1.54 -8.31 0.18
C THR A 9 0.79 -7.09 0.72
N LEU A 10 0.09 -6.38 -0.17
CA LEU A 10 -0.79 -5.28 0.22
C LEU A 10 -1.82 -5.73 1.28
N TYR A 11 -2.31 -6.96 1.14
CA TYR A 11 -3.26 -7.57 2.07
C TYR A 11 -2.68 -7.78 3.47
N ASP A 12 -1.39 -8.12 3.59
CA ASP A 12 -0.74 -8.22 4.91
C ASP A 12 -0.67 -6.85 5.60
N VAL A 13 -0.41 -5.79 4.83
CA VAL A 13 -0.41 -4.42 5.36
C VAL A 13 -1.83 -3.96 5.72
N GLN A 14 -2.83 -4.35 4.93
CA GLN A 14 -4.23 -4.10 5.27
C GLN A 14 -4.61 -4.77 6.59
N GLN A 15 -4.29 -6.06 6.76
CA GLN A 15 -4.54 -6.77 8.02
C GLN A 15 -3.75 -6.19 9.19
N LEU A 16 -2.57 -5.60 8.97
CA LEU A 16 -1.86 -4.88 10.01
C LEU A 16 -2.66 -3.65 10.47
N LEU A 17 -3.17 -2.84 9.55
CA LEU A 17 -3.94 -1.63 9.86
C LEU A 17 -5.31 -1.95 10.48
N GLU A 18 -5.96 -3.05 10.06
CA GLU A 18 -7.22 -3.51 10.63
C GLU A 18 -7.12 -3.85 12.14
N LYS A 19 -5.94 -4.26 12.63
CA LYS A 19 -5.71 -4.47 14.08
C LYS A 19 -5.86 -3.19 14.91
N TYR A 20 -5.76 -2.04 14.25
CA TYR A 20 -5.93 -0.71 14.84
C TYR A 20 -7.27 -0.09 14.45
N ASN A 21 -8.21 -0.88 13.92
CA ASN A 21 -9.51 -0.44 13.39
C ASN A 21 -9.41 0.57 12.24
N ILE A 22 -8.30 0.55 11.50
CA ILE A 22 -8.08 1.40 10.32
C ILE A 22 -8.44 0.59 9.08
N LEU A 23 -9.58 0.91 8.46
CA LEU A 23 -10.04 0.31 7.21
C LEU A 23 -9.97 1.35 6.08
N VAL A 24 -9.21 1.06 5.04
CA VAL A 24 -9.02 1.95 3.88
C VAL A 24 -9.70 1.36 2.64
N HIS A 25 -10.68 2.08 2.09
CA HIS A 25 -11.31 1.73 0.82
C HIS A 25 -11.97 2.95 0.14
N LEU A 26 -11.27 3.54 -0.82
CA LEU A 26 -11.65 4.71 -1.61
C LEU A 26 -12.09 4.35 -3.04
N GLY A 27 -12.10 3.07 -3.38
CA GLY A 27 -12.49 2.55 -4.70
C GLY A 27 -11.42 2.69 -5.79
N LYS A 28 -10.26 3.28 -5.48
CA LYS A 28 -9.10 3.32 -6.38
C LYS A 28 -7.88 2.79 -5.66
N ARG A 29 -7.33 1.67 -6.15
CA ARG A 29 -6.19 0.97 -5.54
C ARG A 29 -5.00 1.88 -5.24
N LEU A 30 -4.63 2.77 -6.17
CA LEU A 30 -3.53 3.71 -5.92
C LEU A 30 -3.82 4.60 -4.72
N TRP A 31 -5.02 5.17 -4.63
CA TRP A 31 -5.42 6.04 -3.53
C TRP A 31 -5.53 5.28 -2.21
N ASP A 32 -5.97 4.02 -2.24
CA ASP A 32 -5.94 3.15 -1.07
C ASP A 32 -4.51 2.97 -0.57
N ILE A 33 -3.56 2.69 -1.46
CA ILE A 33 -2.14 2.56 -1.10
C ILE A 33 -1.58 3.88 -0.54
N GLU A 34 -1.95 5.03 -1.12
CA GLU A 34 -1.57 6.35 -0.58
C GLU A 34 -2.06 6.53 0.86
N LEU A 35 -3.34 6.32 1.10
CA LEU A 35 -3.94 6.53 2.41
C LEU A 35 -3.43 5.51 3.43
N MET A 36 -3.27 4.23 3.05
CA MET A 36 -2.61 3.23 3.88
C MET A 36 -1.18 3.62 4.26
N THR A 37 -0.45 4.33 3.39
CA THR A 37 0.91 4.82 3.70
C THR A 37 0.87 5.88 4.79
N ILE A 38 -0.08 6.82 4.70
CA ILE A 38 -0.28 7.88 5.70
C ILE A 38 -0.67 7.26 7.05
N GLU A 39 -1.65 6.36 7.06
CA GLU A 39 -2.10 5.74 8.30
C GLU A 39 -1.03 4.85 8.95
N LEU A 40 -0.21 4.16 8.15
CA LEU A 40 0.93 3.41 8.66
C LEU A 40 1.96 4.34 9.36
N GLU A 41 2.20 5.54 8.84
CA GLU A 41 3.05 6.55 9.49
C GLU A 41 2.44 7.05 10.80
N HIS A 42 1.13 7.25 10.87
CA HIS A 42 0.43 7.60 12.12
C HIS A 42 0.56 6.50 13.17
N VAL A 43 0.33 5.24 12.80
CA VAL A 43 0.47 4.08 13.71
C VAL A 43 1.92 3.97 14.24
N TYR A 44 2.92 4.18 13.38
CA TYR A 44 4.32 4.18 13.79
C TYR A 44 4.67 5.35 14.72
N THR A 45 4.29 6.57 14.36
CA THR A 45 4.60 7.78 15.14
C THR A 45 3.86 7.82 16.48
N ALA A 46 2.70 7.17 16.59
CA ALA A 46 2.00 6.91 17.85
C ALA A 46 2.66 5.84 18.73
N GLY A 47 3.73 5.17 18.25
CA GLY A 47 4.45 4.13 19.00
C GLY A 47 3.75 2.78 19.05
N LEU A 48 2.74 2.54 18.20
CA LEU A 48 1.92 1.32 18.22
C LEU A 48 2.57 0.13 17.49
N ILE A 49 3.58 0.40 16.65
CA ILE A 49 4.41 -0.62 15.98
C ILE A 49 5.88 -0.24 16.08
N ASP A 50 6.76 -1.25 16.07
CA ASP A 50 8.20 -1.03 16.02
C ASP A 50 8.68 -0.61 14.61
N VAL A 51 9.90 -0.08 14.56
CA VAL A 51 10.52 0.38 13.30
C VAL A 51 10.69 -0.74 12.28
N LYS A 52 10.87 -1.99 12.70
CA LYS A 52 11.07 -3.13 11.79
C LYS A 52 9.77 -3.49 11.06
N ILE A 53 8.64 -3.51 11.78
CA ILE A 53 7.30 -3.69 11.21
C ILE A 53 7.00 -2.53 10.26
N TYR A 54 7.24 -1.30 10.70
CA TYR A 54 7.03 -0.10 9.88
C TYR A 54 7.82 -0.14 8.58
N MET A 55 9.13 -0.40 8.64
CA MET A 55 9.99 -0.49 7.45
C MET A 55 9.52 -1.59 6.48
N ASN A 56 9.14 -2.76 7.01
CA ASN A 56 8.69 -3.86 6.17
C ASN A 56 7.33 -3.57 5.50
N ALA A 57 6.36 -3.01 6.23
CA ALA A 57 5.07 -2.58 5.68
C ALA A 57 5.23 -1.50 4.62
N ARG A 58 6.08 -0.49 4.89
CA ARG A 58 6.34 0.62 3.96
C ARG A 58 6.99 0.15 2.67
N ALA A 59 7.92 -0.81 2.74
CA ALA A 59 8.52 -1.41 1.55
C ALA A 59 7.48 -2.12 0.67
N VAL A 60 6.52 -2.82 1.28
CA VAL A 60 5.41 -3.44 0.54
C VAL A 60 4.55 -2.37 -0.14
N LEU A 61 4.11 -1.33 0.59
CA LEU A 61 3.30 -0.25 0.02
C LEU A 61 3.99 0.46 -1.14
N ASN A 62 5.29 0.75 -1.03
CA ASN A 62 6.07 1.37 -2.11
C ASN A 62 6.10 0.51 -3.37
N ARG A 63 6.35 -0.81 -3.22
CA ARG A 63 6.38 -1.73 -4.35
C ARG A 63 5.01 -1.81 -5.05
N GLU A 64 3.93 -1.89 -4.28
CA GLU A 64 2.57 -1.97 -4.82
C GLU A 64 2.16 -0.65 -5.53
N ARG A 65 2.55 0.49 -4.96
CA ARG A 65 2.36 1.82 -5.58
C ARG A 65 3.07 1.91 -6.92
N GLU A 66 4.35 1.54 -6.98
CA GLU A 66 5.12 1.55 -8.24
C GLU A 66 4.50 0.63 -9.29
N TYR A 67 4.05 -0.55 -8.88
CA TYR A 67 3.35 -1.48 -9.77
C TYR A 67 2.06 -0.89 -10.34
N GLU A 68 1.24 -0.27 -9.50
CA GLU A 68 -0.02 0.35 -9.90
C GLU A 68 0.19 1.55 -10.84
N LEU A 69 1.16 2.42 -10.53
CA LEU A 69 1.54 3.56 -11.37
C LEU A 69 2.00 3.14 -12.77
N ARG A 70 2.80 2.06 -12.87
CA ARG A 70 3.20 1.49 -14.16
C ARG A 70 2.00 0.98 -14.95
N THR A 71 1.12 0.24 -14.29
CA THR A 71 -0.06 -0.36 -14.91
C THR A 71 -1.02 0.71 -15.47
N GLN A 72 -1.21 1.82 -14.75
CA GLN A 72 -2.03 2.94 -15.22
C GLN A 72 -1.44 3.62 -16.46
N LYS A 73 -0.11 3.81 -16.51
CA LYS A 73 0.58 4.36 -17.69
C LYS A 73 0.38 3.47 -18.92
N ASP A 74 0.49 2.15 -18.76
CA ASP A 74 0.34 1.20 -19.87
C ASP A 74 -1.09 1.19 -20.42
N LYS A 75 -2.11 1.23 -19.55
CA LYS A 75 -3.52 1.39 -19.95
C LYS A 75 -3.77 2.69 -20.71
N SER A 76 -3.18 3.79 -20.26
CA SER A 76 -3.29 5.08 -20.93
C SER A 76 -2.68 5.04 -22.34
N LYS A 77 -1.50 4.43 -22.50
CA LYS A 77 -0.85 4.27 -23.82
C LYS A 77 -1.67 3.42 -24.78
N TRP A 78 -2.21 2.30 -24.30
CA TRP A 78 -3.08 1.44 -25.11
C TRP A 78 -4.31 2.19 -25.62
N SER A 79 -5.00 2.93 -24.74
CA SER A 79 -6.17 3.72 -25.12
C SER A 79 -5.84 4.73 -26.23
N VAL A 80 -4.75 5.50 -26.09
CA VAL A 80 -4.34 6.51 -27.09
C VAL A 80 -4.06 5.88 -28.46
N ASN A 81 -3.44 4.70 -28.51
CA ASN A 81 -3.06 4.06 -29.78
C ASN A 81 -4.24 3.46 -30.56
N HIS A 82 -5.39 3.20 -29.91
CA HIS A 82 -6.53 2.52 -30.52
C HIS A 82 -7.71 3.43 -30.91
N HIS A 83 -7.72 4.71 -30.52
CA HIS A 83 -8.76 5.67 -30.93
C HIS A 83 -8.54 6.32 -32.30
N GLY A 84 -7.51 5.90 -33.05
CA GLY A 84 -7.14 6.42 -34.37
C GLY A 84 -7.40 5.47 -35.55
N ARG A 85 -8.24 4.44 -35.38
CA ARG A 85 -8.73 3.59 -36.47
C ARG A 85 -10.25 3.66 -36.57
#